data_AF-A0A2G2WKM5-F1
#
_entry.id   AF-A0A2G2WKM5-F1
#
_cell.length_a   1.000
_cell.length_b   1.000
_cell.length_c   1.000
_cell.angle_alpha   90.00
_cell.angle_beta   90.00
_cell.angle_gamma   90.00
#
_symmetry.space_group_name_H-M   'P 1'
#
loop_
_entity.id
_entity.type
_entity.pdbx_description
1 polymer ?
#
loop_
_entity_poly.entity_id
_entity_poly.type
_entity_poly.pdbx_seq_one_letter_code
_entity_poly.pdbx_strand_id
1 'polypeptide(L)'
;MSPEKIKTDLNQNLENVYGYAEDILGLGLSILEFYLGKFPFSMGNWWSVICAICMSQPPEAPATASPEFRDFIECCLQTDPCWRWAVEQLVHHPFITQYALKVEAVDCP
;
A
#
# COMPACT_ATOMS: atom_id res chain seq x y z
N MET A 1 0.30 -4.29 24.53
CA MET A 1 -1.02 -4.86 24.18
C MET A 1 -1.38 -5.94 25.17
N SER A 2 -2.66 -5.97 25.58
CA SER A 2 -3.26 -6.77 26.65
C SER A 2 -3.46 -8.25 26.30
N PRO A 3 -3.68 -9.14 27.31
CA PRO A 3 -3.55 -10.60 27.21
C PRO A 3 -4.76 -11.35 26.60
N GLU A 4 -5.68 -10.70 25.88
CA GLU A 4 -6.91 -11.34 25.39
C GLU A 4 -6.80 -12.16 24.08
N LYS A 5 -5.60 -12.60 23.67
CA LYS A 5 -5.37 -13.29 22.36
C LYS A 5 -5.73 -14.79 22.31
N ILE A 6 -6.74 -15.27 23.05
CA ILE A 6 -7.11 -16.70 23.03
C ILE A 6 -8.60 -16.86 22.71
N LYS A 7 -8.87 -17.38 21.49
CA LYS A 7 -10.16 -17.77 20.86
C LYS A 7 -10.78 -16.78 19.86
N THR A 8 -10.19 -16.61 18.67
CA THR A 8 -10.95 -16.38 17.41
C THR A 8 -10.07 -16.65 16.15
N ASP A 9 -9.43 -17.82 16.05
CA ASP A 9 -8.27 -18.02 15.15
C ASP A 9 -8.54 -18.06 13.63
N LEU A 10 -9.80 -18.04 13.15
CA LEU A 10 -10.09 -17.96 11.71
C LEU A 10 -10.47 -16.54 11.27
N ASN A 11 -11.34 -15.88 12.03
CA ASN A 11 -11.81 -14.53 11.69
C ASN A 11 -10.75 -13.46 11.99
N GLN A 12 -9.95 -13.62 13.06
CA GLN A 12 -8.87 -12.68 13.38
C GLN A 12 -7.75 -12.71 12.34
N ASN A 13 -7.42 -13.88 11.79
CA ASN A 13 -6.38 -13.97 10.76
C ASN A 13 -6.82 -13.30 9.45
N LEU A 14 -8.08 -13.48 9.05
CA LEU A 14 -8.63 -12.78 7.89
C LEU A 14 -8.72 -11.27 8.14
N GLU A 15 -9.23 -10.83 9.29
CA GLU A 15 -9.27 -9.40 9.66
C GLU A 15 -7.89 -8.75 9.67
N ASN A 16 -6.86 -9.44 10.18
CA ASN A 16 -5.48 -8.94 10.14
C ASN A 16 -4.95 -8.86 8.70
N VAL A 17 -5.16 -9.89 7.88
CA VAL A 17 -4.72 -9.91 6.47
C VAL A 17 -5.40 -8.81 5.67
N TYR A 18 -6.72 -8.63 5.83
CA TYR A 18 -7.45 -7.54 5.18
C TYR A 18 -7.01 -6.17 5.70
N GLY A 19 -6.75 -6.02 7.00
CA GLY A 19 -6.22 -4.79 7.58
C GLY A 19 -4.88 -4.36 6.96
N TYR A 20 -3.93 -5.29 6.85
CA TYR A 20 -2.64 -4.99 6.21
C TYR A 20 -2.79 -4.66 4.72
N ALA A 21 -3.71 -5.31 4.02
CA ALA A 21 -3.98 -5.00 2.62
C ALA A 21 -4.55 -3.59 2.42
N GLU A 22 -5.36 -3.09 3.36
CA GLU A 22 -5.86 -1.70 3.35
C GLU A 22 -4.74 -0.69 3.63
N ASP A 23 -3.81 -1.00 4.56
CA ASP A 23 -2.64 -0.15 4.79
C ASP A 23 -1.74 -0.05 3.55
N ILE A 24 -1.57 -1.16 2.81
CA ILE A 24 -0.81 -1.21 1.56
C ILE A 24 -1.46 -0.35 0.45
N LEU A 25 -2.80 -0.38 0.38
CA LEU A 25 -3.54 0.48 -0.54
C LEU A 25 -3.30 1.96 -0.22
N GLY A 26 -3.39 2.33 1.07
CA GLY A 26 -3.09 3.68 1.54
C GLY A 26 -1.66 4.11 1.21
N LEU A 27 -0.69 3.24 1.44
CA LEU A 27 0.72 3.45 1.10
C LEU A 27 0.92 3.71 -0.39
N GLY A 28 0.33 2.87 -1.26
CA GLY A 28 0.41 3.03 -2.71
C GLY A 28 -0.17 4.36 -3.18
N LEU A 29 -1.32 4.76 -2.62
CA LEU A 29 -1.95 6.04 -2.95
C LEU A 29 -1.09 7.23 -2.51
N SER A 30 -0.48 7.18 -1.31
CA SER A 30 0.41 8.24 -0.84
C SER A 30 1.67 8.38 -1.69
N ILE A 31 2.31 7.25 -2.06
CA ILE A 31 3.51 7.28 -2.90
C ILE A 31 3.17 7.80 -4.30
N LEU A 32 2.03 7.39 -4.86
CA LEU A 32 1.55 7.89 -6.14
C LEU A 32 1.22 9.39 -6.08
N GLU A 33 0.59 9.85 -5.01
CA GLU A 33 0.32 11.27 -4.76
C GLU A 33 1.61 12.10 -4.74
N PHE A 34 2.66 11.62 -4.06
CA PHE A 34 3.96 12.31 -4.03
C PHE A 34 4.58 12.41 -5.42
N TYR A 35 4.45 11.37 -6.24
CA TYR A 35 4.93 11.42 -7.62
C TYR A 35 4.12 12.39 -8.49
N LEU A 36 2.78 12.38 -8.36
CA LEU A 36 1.88 13.22 -9.15
C LEU A 36 1.85 14.68 -8.68
N GLY A 37 2.25 14.96 -7.43
CA GLY A 37 2.10 16.25 -6.76
C GLY A 37 0.64 16.59 -6.40
N LYS A 38 -0.28 15.62 -6.52
CA LYS A 38 -1.70 15.74 -6.19
C LYS A 38 -2.31 14.37 -5.94
N PHE A 39 -3.31 14.32 -5.07
CA PHE A 39 -4.06 13.09 -4.83
C PHE A 39 -4.73 12.58 -6.12
N PRO A 40 -4.67 11.27 -6.42
CA PRO A 40 -5.17 10.72 -7.68
C PRO A 40 -6.70 10.76 -7.81
N PHE A 41 -7.44 10.88 -6.70
CA PHE A 41 -8.89 11.02 -6.72
C PHE A 41 -9.35 12.47 -6.51
N SER A 42 -10.56 12.78 -6.95
CA SER A 42 -11.16 14.11 -6.75
C SER A 42 -11.47 14.34 -5.27
N MET A 43 -10.88 15.39 -4.69
CA MET A 43 -11.08 15.84 -3.30
C MET A 43 -12.43 16.55 -3.10
N GLY A 44 -13.53 15.95 -3.54
CA GLY A 44 -14.87 16.51 -3.38
C GLY A 44 -15.39 16.29 -1.95
N ASN A 45 -15.69 15.03 -1.62
CA ASN A 45 -16.05 14.61 -0.28
C ASN A 45 -15.53 13.18 -0.02
N TRP A 46 -15.47 12.78 1.25
CA TRP A 46 -14.96 11.48 1.67
C TRP A 46 -15.70 10.30 1.01
N TRP A 47 -17.01 10.42 0.82
CA TRP A 47 -17.83 9.37 0.20
C TRP A 47 -17.48 9.14 -1.27
N SER A 48 -17.19 10.21 -2.01
CA SER A 48 -16.73 10.12 -3.39
C SER A 48 -15.41 9.38 -3.50
N VAL A 49 -14.48 9.58 -2.55
CA VAL A 49 -13.21 8.87 -2.50
C VAL A 49 -13.42 7.39 -2.20
N ILE A 50 -14.26 7.06 -1.20
CA ILE A 50 -14.60 5.66 -0.90
C ILE A 50 -15.22 4.98 -2.13
N CYS A 51 -16.22 5.61 -2.77
CA CYS A 51 -16.83 5.06 -3.97
C CYS A 51 -15.81 4.87 -5.09
N ALA A 52 -14.88 5.81 -5.27
CA ALA A 52 -13.82 5.67 -6.27
C ALA A 52 -12.92 4.46 -5.98
N ILE A 53 -12.49 4.30 -4.73
CA ILE A 53 -11.66 3.17 -4.29
C ILE A 53 -12.41 1.84 -4.48
N CYS A 54 -13.68 1.75 -4.11
CA CYS A 54 -14.43 0.50 -4.13
C CYS A 54 -14.99 0.12 -5.52
N MET A 55 -15.22 1.10 -6.40
CA MET A 55 -16.02 0.88 -7.63
C MET A 55 -15.31 1.30 -8.92
N SER A 56 -14.20 2.04 -8.84
CA SER A 56 -13.44 2.48 -10.03
C SER A 56 -12.20 1.63 -10.23
N GLN A 57 -11.60 1.74 -11.41
CA GLN A 57 -10.27 1.19 -11.63
C GLN A 57 -9.25 1.92 -10.74
N PRO A 58 -8.28 1.19 -10.17
CA PRO A 58 -7.22 1.81 -9.37
C PRO A 58 -6.43 2.81 -10.21
N PRO A 59 -5.93 3.90 -9.60
CA PRO A 59 -5.13 4.87 -10.34
C PRO A 59 -3.76 4.27 -10.66
N GLU A 60 -3.27 4.55 -11.86
CA GLU A 60 -1.98 4.04 -12.33
C GLU A 60 -0.93 5.15 -12.37
N ALA A 61 0.32 4.77 -12.17
CA ALA A 61 1.45 5.66 -12.42
C ALA A 61 1.60 5.97 -13.92
N PRO A 62 1.87 7.23 -14.29
CA PRO A 62 1.95 7.63 -15.71
C PRO A 62 3.15 6.97 -16.40
N ALA A 63 3.08 6.84 -17.72
CA ALA A 63 4.15 6.25 -18.53
C ALA A 63 5.50 6.99 -18.47
N THR A 64 5.51 8.22 -17.94
CA THR A 64 6.72 9.01 -17.68
C THR A 64 7.49 8.55 -16.44
N ALA A 65 6.88 7.77 -15.56
CA ALA A 65 7.53 7.20 -14.38
C ALA A 65 8.44 6.02 -14.78
N SER A 66 9.40 5.68 -13.91
CA SER A 66 10.27 4.54 -14.18
C SER A 66 9.46 3.24 -14.19
N PRO A 67 9.88 2.23 -14.98
CA PRO A 67 9.21 0.93 -15.00
C PRO A 67 9.05 0.32 -13.60
N GLU A 68 10.08 0.41 -12.77
CA GLU A 68 10.09 -0.13 -11.40
C GLU A 68 9.10 0.60 -10.49
N PHE A 69 8.95 1.93 -10.66
CA PHE A 69 7.96 2.69 -9.91
C PHE A 69 6.54 2.28 -10.30
N ARG A 70 6.28 2.14 -11.60
CA ARG A 70 4.97 1.74 -12.11
C ARG A 70 4.57 0.35 -11.61
N ASP A 71 5.50 -0.61 -11.69
CA ASP A 71 5.34 -1.98 -11.21
C ASP A 71 5.07 -2.01 -9.68
N PHE A 72 5.79 -1.19 -8.91
CA PHE A 72 5.56 -1.08 -7.48
C PHE A 72 4.16 -0.53 -7.15
N ILE A 73 3.72 0.51 -7.85
CA ILE A 73 2.37 1.08 -7.67
C ILE A 73 1.30 0.05 -8.04
N GLU A 74 1.50 -0.72 -9.11
CA GLU A 74 0.59 -1.79 -9.52
C GLU A 74 0.51 -2.89 -8.45
N CYS A 75 1.63 -3.28 -7.83
CA CYS A 75 1.64 -4.25 -6.74
C CYS A 75 0.87 -3.76 -5.49
N CYS A 76 0.91 -2.46 -5.19
CA CYS A 76 0.20 -1.86 -4.06
C CYS A 76 -1.30 -1.65 -4.35
N LEU A 77 -1.64 -1.23 -5.57
CA LEU A 77 -2.99 -0.77 -5.94
C LEU A 77 -3.78 -1.84 -6.71
N GLN A 78 -3.78 -3.08 -6.22
CA GLN A 78 -4.62 -4.14 -6.76
C GLN A 78 -6.08 -4.00 -6.29
N THR A 79 -7.02 -4.21 -7.22
CA THR A 79 -8.46 -4.15 -6.96
C THR A 79 -8.89 -5.16 -5.90
N ASP A 80 -8.40 -6.39 -5.99
CA ASP A 80 -8.67 -7.43 -4.99
C ASP A 80 -7.57 -7.40 -3.91
N PRO A 81 -7.93 -7.18 -2.63
CA PRO A 81 -6.98 -7.18 -1.52
C PRO A 81 -6.10 -8.43 -1.44
N CYS A 82 -6.59 -9.59 -1.91
CA CYS A 82 -5.84 -10.85 -1.88
C CYS A 82 -4.65 -10.89 -2.85
N TRP A 83 -4.66 -10.02 -3.86
CA TRP A 83 -3.59 -9.92 -4.85
C TRP A 83 -2.62 -8.77 -4.56
N ARG A 84 -2.97 -7.87 -3.63
CA ARG A 84 -2.03 -6.85 -3.15
C ARG A 84 -0.84 -7.56 -2.51
N TRP A 85 0.35 -7.12 -2.87
CA TRP A 85 1.56 -7.70 -2.32
C TRP A 85 1.67 -7.38 -0.83
N ALA A 86 2.05 -8.38 -0.03
CA ALA A 86 2.31 -8.18 1.38
C ALA A 86 3.55 -7.29 1.59
N VAL A 87 3.65 -6.67 2.76
CA VAL A 87 4.77 -5.77 3.11
C VAL A 87 6.11 -6.49 2.95
N GLU A 88 6.19 -7.76 3.35
CA GLU A 88 7.38 -8.61 3.22
C GLU A 88 7.82 -8.78 1.75
N GLN A 89 6.88 -8.74 0.80
CA GLN A 89 7.21 -8.80 -0.62
C GLN A 89 7.63 -7.41 -1.14
N LEU A 90 6.91 -6.37 -0.73
CA LEU A 90 7.15 -4.99 -1.17
C LEU A 90 8.53 -4.46 -0.74
N VAL A 91 9.02 -4.80 0.46
CA VAL A 91 10.36 -4.38 0.91
C VAL A 91 11.50 -4.95 0.07
N HIS A 92 11.25 -6.06 -0.63
CA HIS A 92 12.22 -6.69 -1.55
C HIS A 92 12.04 -6.25 -3.00
N HIS A 93 11.04 -5.39 -3.29
CA HIS A 93 10.78 -4.92 -4.64
C HIS A 93 11.97 -4.08 -5.19
N PRO A 94 12.31 -4.18 -6.50
CA PRO A 94 13.39 -3.40 -7.11
C PRO A 94 13.29 -1.90 -6.85
N PHE A 95 12.07 -1.35 -6.87
CA PHE A 95 11.81 0.07 -6.56
C PHE A 95 12.40 0.51 -5.22
N ILE A 96 12.28 -0.33 -4.18
CA ILE A 96 12.76 -0.04 -2.82
C ILE A 96 14.24 -0.39 -2.70
N THR A 97 14.63 -1.58 -3.16
CA THR A 97 15.97 -2.13 -2.95
C THR A 97 17.05 -1.39 -3.74
N GLN A 98 16.73 -0.78 -4.89
CA GLN A 98 17.69 0.05 -5.64
C GLN A 98 18.16 1.30 -4.87
N TYR A 99 17.34 1.77 -3.92
CA TYR A 99 17.61 2.97 -3.10
C TYR A 99 17.79 2.64 -1.62
N ALA A 100 17.89 1.36 -1.27
CA ALA A 100 18.33 0.94 0.05
C ALA A 100 19.80 1.34 0.23
N LEU A 101 20.02 2.64 0.47
CA LEU A 101 21.23 3.17 1.06
C LEU A 101 21.49 2.32 2.31
N LYS A 102 22.76 2.03 2.58
CA LYS A 102 23.17 1.48 3.87
C LYS A 102 22.71 2.46 4.94
N VAL A 103 21.48 2.27 5.44
CA VAL A 103 21.02 2.89 6.65
C VAL A 103 21.82 2.16 7.72
N GLU A 104 23.00 2.68 8.04
CA GLU A 104 23.69 2.26 9.25
C GLU A 104 22.71 2.51 10.38
N ALA A 105 22.29 1.43 11.04
CA ALA A 105 21.39 1.49 12.16
C ALA A 105 22.00 2.45 13.18
N VAL A 106 21.38 3.61 13.35
CA VAL A 106 21.64 4.45 14.52
C VAL A 106 20.94 3.71 15.66
N ASP A 107 21.72 2.90 16.37
CA ASP A 107 21.30 2.32 17.64
C ASP A 107 20.85 3.47 18.55
N CYS A 108 19.58 3.44 18.93
CA CYS A 108 19.03 4.39 19.90
C CYS A 108 19.59 4.01 21.29
N PRO A 109 20.12 4.97 22.08
CA PRO A 109 20.76 4.69 23.37
C PRO A 109 19.80 4.16 24.45
#